data_AF-A0A5B0LNE1-F1
#
_entry.id   AF-A0A5B0LNE1-F1
#
_cell.length_a   1.000
_cell.length_b   1.000
_cell.length_c   1.000
_cell.angle_alpha   90.00
_cell.angle_beta   90.00
_cell.angle_gamma   90.00
#
_symmetry.space_group_name_H-M   'P 1'
#
loop_
_entity.id
_entity.type
_entity.pdbx_description
1 polymer ?
#
loop_
_entity_poly.entity_id
_entity_poly.type
_entity_poly.pdbx_seq_one_letter_code
_entity_poly.pdbx_strand_id
1 'polypeptide(L)'
;MSQIQGPLDVRITLAPIHIMWLKDQQSMINDILKKYEPAPEDQPSPLSHIDKYEQDRRAWDWHVLISGRVTAAARDMSIPEWAIPNVKAIWDARRNIYGKGHPWPTDRR
;
A
#
# COMPACT_ATOMS: atom_id res chain seq x y z
N MET A 1 -4.21 16.52 44.96
CA MET A 1 -3.61 17.24 43.81
C MET A 1 -2.76 16.25 43.04
N SER A 2 -3.12 15.92 41.80
CA SER A 2 -2.21 15.29 40.84
C SER A 2 -2.74 15.60 39.44
N GLN A 3 -2.37 16.77 38.92
CA GLN A 3 -2.48 17.02 37.49
C GLN A 3 -1.34 16.28 36.82
N ILE A 4 -1.66 15.16 36.18
CA ILE A 4 -0.75 14.56 35.21
C ILE A 4 -0.90 15.42 33.95
N GLN A 5 -0.03 16.41 33.82
CA GLN A 5 0.14 17.20 32.62
C GLN A 5 0.83 16.30 31.58
N GLY A 6 0.02 15.58 30.78
CA GLY A 6 0.53 14.91 29.59
C GLY A 6 1.12 15.94 28.61
N PRO A 7 2.14 15.57 27.81
CA PRO A 7 2.69 16.47 26.80
C PRO A 7 1.55 16.86 25.85
N LEU A 8 1.46 18.16 25.57
CA LEU A 8 0.49 18.79 24.69
C LEU A 8 0.13 17.86 23.53
N ASP A 9 -1.12 17.41 23.51
CA ASP A 9 -1.76 16.68 22.42
C ASP A 9 -1.72 17.60 21.18
N VAL A 10 -0.59 17.61 20.47
CA VAL A 10 -0.47 18.32 19.19
C VAL A 10 -1.37 17.56 18.24
N ARG A 11 -2.62 17.99 18.14
CA ARG A 11 -3.54 17.57 17.09
C ARG A 11 -2.96 18.06 15.77
N ILE A 12 -2.04 17.30 15.18
CA ILE A 12 -1.54 17.52 13.83
C ILE A 12 -2.74 17.29 12.91
N THR A 13 -3.44 18.38 12.57
CA THR A 13 -4.61 18.33 11.72
C THR A 13 -4.13 18.48 10.28
N LEU A 14 -4.37 17.46 9.45
CA LEU A 14 -4.11 17.55 8.02
C LEU A 14 -5.05 18.58 7.38
N ALA A 15 -4.51 19.41 6.49
CA ALA A 15 -5.33 20.33 5.70
C ALA A 15 -6.35 19.54 4.85
N PRO A 16 -7.55 20.09 4.58
CA PRO A 16 -8.57 19.41 3.77
C PRO A 16 -8.05 18.93 2.40
N ILE A 17 -7.16 19.72 1.78
CA ILE A 17 -6.52 19.35 0.51
C ILE A 17 -5.62 18.11 0.64
N HIS A 18 -4.92 17.93 1.76
CA HIS A 18 -4.14 16.72 2.03
C HIS A 18 -5.06 15.52 2.24
N ILE A 19 -6.16 15.68 2.97
CA ILE A 19 -7.15 14.62 3.17
C ILE A 19 -7.76 14.17 1.84
N MET A 20 -8.10 15.12 0.96
CA MET A 20 -8.63 14.82 -0.37
C MET A 20 -7.61 14.05 -1.20
N TRP A 21 -6.37 14.54 -1.25
CA TRP A 21 -5.29 13.86 -1.96
C TRP A 21 -5.03 12.44 -1.44
N LEU A 22 -5.03 12.24 -0.11
CA LEU A 22 -4.85 10.92 0.50
C LEU A 22 -5.95 9.93 0.10
N LYS A 23 -7.19 10.39 0.04
CA LYS A 23 -8.33 9.58 -0.44
C LYS A 23 -8.15 9.22 -1.92
N ASP A 24 -7.73 10.17 -2.74
CA ASP A 24 -7.49 9.94 -4.16
C ASP A 24 -6.36 8.93 -4.38
N GLN A 25 -5.26 9.05 -3.62
CA GLN A 25 -4.17 8.06 -3.68
C GLN A 25 -4.64 6.67 -3.23
N GLN A 26 -5.42 6.58 -2.15
CA GLN A 26 -5.97 5.30 -1.69
C GLN A 26 -6.87 4.65 -2.75
N SER A 27 -7.73 5.44 -3.40
CA SER A 27 -8.59 4.94 -4.49
C SER A 27 -7.76 4.46 -5.67
N MET A 28 -6.78 5.25 -6.11
CA MET A 28 -5.88 4.88 -7.21
C MET A 28 -5.10 3.58 -6.89
N ILE A 29 -4.53 3.47 -5.68
CA ILE A 29 -3.82 2.26 -5.25
C ILE A 29 -4.76 1.06 -5.31
N ASN A 30 -5.98 1.17 -4.77
CA ASN A 30 -6.96 0.09 -4.76
C ASN A 30 -7.36 -0.36 -6.17
N ASP A 31 -7.59 0.58 -7.09
CA ASP A 31 -7.99 0.25 -8.46
C ASP A 31 -6.87 -0.43 -9.23
N ILE A 32 -5.64 0.04 -9.09
CA ILE A 32 -4.51 -0.63 -9.73
C ILE A 32 -4.26 -2.00 -9.09
N LEU A 33 -4.43 -2.12 -7.78
CA LEU A 33 -4.25 -3.38 -7.07
C LEU A 33 -5.23 -4.47 -7.55
N LYS A 34 -6.44 -4.12 -7.98
CA LYS A 34 -7.37 -5.08 -8.63
C LYS A 34 -6.78 -5.70 -9.89
N LYS A 35 -5.93 -4.97 -10.62
CA LYS A 35 -5.28 -5.45 -11.85
C LYS A 35 -4.10 -6.39 -11.56
N TYR A 36 -3.27 -6.05 -10.59
CA TYR A 36 -2.06 -6.83 -10.27
C TYR A 36 -2.33 -7.98 -9.29
N GLU A 37 -3.30 -7.79 -8.39
CA GLU A 37 -3.81 -8.79 -7.45
C GLU A 37 -5.33 -8.96 -7.62
N PRO A 38 -5.76 -9.58 -8.74
CA PRO A 38 -7.16 -9.91 -8.97
C PRO A 38 -7.65 -10.94 -7.94
N ALA A 39 -8.94 -10.90 -7.66
CA ALA A 39 -9.57 -11.89 -6.80
C ALA A 39 -9.40 -13.30 -7.40
N PRO A 40 -9.37 -14.37 -6.58
CA PRO A 40 -9.23 -15.73 -7.08
C PRO A 40 -10.24 -16.10 -8.17
N GLU A 41 -11.47 -15.61 -8.06
CA GLU A 41 -12.57 -15.80 -9.01
C GLU A 41 -12.37 -15.05 -10.34
N ASP A 42 -11.60 -13.98 -10.35
CA ASP A 42 -11.30 -13.16 -11.53
C ASP A 42 -10.04 -13.62 -12.27
N GLN A 43 -9.32 -14.61 -11.72
CA GLN A 43 -8.09 -15.11 -12.33
C GLN A 43 -8.41 -16.04 -13.50
N PRO A 44 -7.70 -15.89 -14.64
CA PRO A 44 -7.80 -16.86 -15.71
C PRO A 44 -7.39 -18.26 -15.23
N SER A 45 -7.82 -19.29 -15.97
CA SER A 45 -7.53 -20.71 -15.71
C SER A 45 -6.08 -20.96 -15.26
N PRO A 46 -5.80 -22.04 -14.49
CA PRO A 46 -4.57 -22.20 -13.73
C PRO A 46 -3.34 -21.80 -14.55
N LEU A 47 -2.70 -20.70 -14.13
CA LEU A 47 -1.48 -20.21 -14.74
C LEU A 47 -0.38 -21.26 -14.59
N SER A 48 0.48 -21.39 -15.60
CA SER A 48 1.69 -22.18 -15.44
C SER A 48 2.55 -21.57 -14.32
N HIS A 49 3.47 -22.36 -13.75
CA HIS A 49 4.38 -21.84 -12.71
C HIS A 49 5.20 -20.62 -13.18
N ILE A 50 5.56 -20.57 -14.47
CA ILE A 50 6.28 -19.45 -15.08
C ILE A 50 5.39 -18.21 -15.12
N ASP A 51 4.13 -18.37 -15.52
CA ASP A 51 3.16 -17.26 -15.58
C ASP A 51 2.84 -16.69 -14.19
N LYS A 52 2.78 -17.56 -13.17
CA LYS A 52 2.59 -17.15 -11.78
C LYS A 52 3.77 -16.31 -11.26
N TYR A 53 5.00 -16.75 -11.52
CA TYR A 53 6.19 -16.00 -11.13
C TYR A 53 6.25 -14.62 -11.81
N GLU A 54 6.00 -14.55 -13.11
CA GLU A 54 5.98 -13.27 -13.84
C GLU A 54 4.85 -12.35 -13.35
N GLN A 55 3.69 -12.89 -12.97
CA GLN A 55 2.63 -12.10 -12.37
C GLN A 55 3.05 -11.52 -11.02
N ASP A 56 3.62 -12.34 -10.13
CA ASP A 56 4.12 -11.90 -8.82
C ASP A 56 5.25 -10.87 -8.97
N ARG A 57 6.15 -11.07 -9.95
CA ARG A 57 7.21 -10.11 -10.30
C ARG A 57 6.64 -8.77 -10.76
N ARG A 58 5.63 -8.77 -11.63
CA ARG A 58 4.96 -7.54 -12.09
C ARG A 58 4.22 -6.82 -10.97
N ALA A 59 3.55 -7.57 -10.08
CA ALA A 59 2.93 -7.00 -8.88
C ALA A 59 3.97 -6.38 -7.94
N TRP A 60 5.12 -7.04 -7.80
CA TRP A 60 6.29 -6.50 -7.08
C TRP A 60 6.79 -5.20 -7.73
N ASP A 61 7.11 -5.20 -9.03
CA ASP A 61 7.60 -3.99 -9.70
C ASP A 61 6.62 -2.82 -9.57
N TRP A 62 5.32 -3.11 -9.66
CA TRP A 62 4.27 -2.12 -9.47
C TRP A 62 4.30 -1.47 -8.08
N HIS A 63 4.35 -2.26 -7.00
CA HIS A 63 4.29 -1.68 -5.66
C HIS A 63 5.50 -0.76 -5.40
N VAL A 64 6.68 -1.10 -5.93
CA VAL A 64 7.89 -0.26 -5.82
C VAL A 64 7.67 1.08 -6.54
N LEU A 65 7.19 1.04 -7.78
CA LEU A 65 6.95 2.24 -8.59
C LEU A 65 5.91 3.17 -7.95
N ILE A 66 4.79 2.62 -7.47
CA ILE A 66 3.74 3.44 -6.83
C ILE A 66 4.21 3.98 -5.48
N SER A 67 4.95 3.21 -4.69
CA SER A 67 5.53 3.71 -3.43
C SER A 67 6.41 4.94 -3.67
N GLY A 68 7.28 4.89 -4.69
CA GLY A 68 8.13 6.02 -5.07
C GLY A 68 7.30 7.24 -5.51
N ARG A 69 6.30 7.03 -6.37
CA ARG A 69 5.44 8.11 -6.88
C ARG A 69 4.66 8.80 -5.76
N VAL A 70 4.01 8.02 -4.88
CA VAL A 70 3.19 8.55 -3.78
C VAL A 70 4.07 9.29 -2.78
N THR A 71 5.25 8.76 -2.47
CA THR A 71 6.21 9.42 -1.56
C THR A 71 6.73 10.73 -2.12
N ALA A 72 7.08 10.77 -3.41
CA ALA A 72 7.56 12.00 -4.07
C ALA A 72 6.47 13.08 -4.08
N ALA A 73 5.26 12.73 -4.51
CA ALA A 73 4.14 13.68 -4.55
C ALA A 73 3.73 14.17 -3.14
N ALA A 74 3.80 13.31 -2.12
CA ALA A 74 3.56 13.72 -0.74
C ALA A 74 4.58 14.76 -0.26
N ARG A 75 5.86 14.61 -0.65
CA ARG A 75 6.92 15.58 -0.33
C ARG A 75 6.66 16.93 -0.99
N ASP A 76 6.27 16.95 -2.26
CA ASP A 76 5.93 18.19 -2.97
C ASP A 76 4.77 18.95 -2.30
N MET A 77 3.85 18.20 -1.68
CA MET A 77 2.70 18.75 -0.95
C MET A 77 2.97 19.02 0.54
N SER A 78 4.20 18.79 1.03
CA SER A 78 4.55 18.89 2.46
C SER A 78 3.64 18.03 3.37
N ILE A 79 3.19 16.89 2.88
CA ILE A 79 2.44 15.91 3.67
C ILE A 79 3.41 15.17 4.58
N PRO A 80 3.13 15.04 5.88
CA PRO A 80 4.03 14.37 6.80
C PRO A 80 4.14 12.87 6.49
N GLU A 81 5.31 12.28 6.69
CA GLU A 81 5.61 10.90 6.30
C GLU A 81 4.66 9.88 6.92
N TRP A 82 4.21 10.11 8.16
CA TRP A 82 3.27 9.23 8.86
C TRP A 82 1.90 9.14 8.18
N ALA A 83 1.53 10.14 7.36
CA ALA A 83 0.24 10.19 6.66
C ALA A 83 0.31 9.56 5.27
N ILE A 84 1.52 9.30 4.74
CA ILE A 84 1.69 8.77 3.38
C ILE A 84 1.15 7.34 3.32
N PRO A 85 0.31 6.98 2.32
CA PRO A 85 -0.19 5.62 2.18
C PRO A 85 0.94 4.59 2.06
N ASN A 86 0.92 3.59 2.94
CA ASN A 86 1.87 2.49 2.89
C ASN A 86 1.43 1.45 1.84
N VAL A 87 1.90 1.64 0.61
CA VAL A 87 1.56 0.82 -0.56
C VAL A 87 1.90 -0.66 -0.34
N LYS A 88 3.04 -0.97 0.29
CA LYS A 88 3.45 -2.35 0.59
C LYS A 88 2.49 -3.02 1.56
N ALA A 89 2.10 -2.33 2.64
CA ALA A 89 1.15 -2.86 3.61
C ALA A 89 -0.22 -3.11 2.98
N ILE A 90 -0.68 -2.21 2.10
CA ILE A 90 -1.95 -2.39 1.37
C ILE A 90 -1.88 -3.61 0.44
N TRP A 91 -0.77 -3.79 -0.26
CA TRP A 91 -0.54 -4.95 -1.13
C TRP A 91 -0.49 -6.27 -0.33
N ASP A 92 0.24 -6.29 0.78
CA ASP A 92 0.34 -7.47 1.67
C ASP A 92 -1.02 -7.85 2.25
N ALA A 93 -1.80 -6.86 2.69
CA ALA A 93 -3.15 -7.09 3.19
C ALA A 93 -4.04 -7.78 2.14
N ARG A 94 -3.97 -7.32 0.88
CA ARG A 94 -4.71 -7.93 -0.24
C ARG A 94 -4.26 -9.36 -0.52
N ARG A 95 -2.95 -9.61 -0.57
CA ARG A 95 -2.42 -10.97 -0.76
C ARG A 95 -2.81 -11.92 0.37
N ASN A 96 -2.85 -11.42 1.60
CA ASN A 96 -3.29 -12.19 2.77
C ASN A 96 -4.77 -12.55 2.69
N ILE A 97 -5.64 -11.62 2.28
CA ILE A 97 -7.07 -11.91 2.03
C ILE A 97 -7.24 -13.06 1.03
N TYR A 98 -6.36 -13.15 0.02
CA TYR A 98 -6.41 -14.17 -1.02
C TYR A 98 -5.54 -15.40 -0.76
N GLY A 99 -4.98 -15.56 0.44
CA GLY A 99 -4.16 -16.72 0.80
C GLY A 99 -2.85 -16.85 -0.01
N LYS A 100 -2.39 -15.79 -0.67
CA LYS A 100 -1.16 -15.80 -1.49
C LYS A 100 0.11 -15.58 -0.67
N GLY A 101 -0.02 -15.07 0.56
CA GLY A 101 1.11 -14.76 1.45
C GLY A 101 2.13 -13.80 0.83
N HIS A 102 3.35 -13.78 1.38
CA HIS A 102 4.44 -12.98 0.81
C HIS A 102 4.98 -13.65 -0.47
N PRO A 103 5.21 -12.90 -1.58
CA PRO A 103 5.61 -13.50 -2.86
C PRO A 103 7.03 -14.10 -2.84
N TRP A 104 7.85 -13.72 -1.86
CA TRP A 104 9.20 -14.26 -1.70
C TRP A 104 9.21 -15.31 -0.60
N PRO A 105 9.81 -16.50 -0.84
CA PRO A 105 10.00 -17.47 0.23
C PRO A 105 10.83 -16.83 1.34
N THR A 106 10.34 -16.91 2.57
CA THR A 106 11.06 -16.47 3.78
C THR A 106 12.23 -17.40 4.14
N ASP A 107 12.48 -18.45 3.36
CA ASP A 107 13.68 -19.28 3.44
C ASP A 107 14.88 -18.58 2.79
N ARG A 108 15.35 -17.55 3.48
CA ARG A 108 16.79 -17.22 3.53
C ARG A 108 17.17 -17.18 5.00
N ARG A 109 17.28 -18.34 5.62
CA ARG A 109 18.02 -18.56 6.86
C ARG A 109 18.95 -19.74 6.66
#